data_AF-S9VZJ9-F1
#
_entry.id   AF-S9VZJ9-F1
#
_cell.length_a   1.000
_cell.length_b   1.000
_cell.length_c   1.000
_cell.angle_alpha   90.00
_cell.angle_beta   90.00
_cell.angle_gamma   90.00
#
_symmetry.space_group_name_H-M   'P 1'
#
loop_
_entity.id
_entity.type
_entity.pdbx_description
1 polymer ?
#
loop_
_entity_poly.entity_id
_entity_poly.type
_entity_poly.pdbx_seq_one_letter_code
_entity_poly.pdbx_strand_id
1 'polypeptide(L)'
;MENIYANDFNISPPQNETFLDVNRSQLQNEVDMIHRIQVIQNVANQLRRAEEAAEDQPPRWFQNWLTDENAFPSRMETRFNRMEARFDRMETRFNGMDVRNRKTENIQLRSMGFPINIVPFLSGTQPDDDLPEIRSVEDIDGLTRDQCARYLDGYGIRFNFNESIKMKERLRDILGLISIYDLSHHFSGFN
;
A
#
# COMPACT_ATOMS: atom_id res chain seq x y z
N MET A 1 86.27 -68.36 -3.10
CA MET A 1 87.22 -67.86 -4.10
C MET A 1 87.08 -66.35 -4.14
N GLU A 2 88.21 -65.64 -4.05
CA GLU A 2 88.30 -64.19 -4.02
C GLU A 2 87.78 -63.48 -5.28
N ASN A 3 87.46 -62.21 -5.05
CA ASN A 3 86.97 -61.14 -5.92
C ASN A 3 87.77 -60.88 -7.21
N ILE A 4 87.05 -60.58 -8.28
CA ILE A 4 87.39 -59.56 -9.29
C ILE A 4 86.01 -59.11 -9.82
N TYR A 5 85.42 -57.97 -9.47
CA TYR A 5 85.78 -56.62 -9.89
C TYR A 5 85.07 -55.63 -8.95
N ALA A 6 85.84 -54.76 -8.29
CA ALA A 6 85.35 -53.48 -7.82
C ALA A 6 85.63 -52.41 -8.90
N ASN A 7 84.78 -51.38 -8.90
CA ASN A 7 84.93 -50.08 -9.56
C ASN A 7 84.66 -50.02 -11.08
N ASP A 8 83.45 -49.55 -11.40
CA ASP A 8 83.28 -48.34 -12.24
C ASP A 8 81.82 -47.89 -12.37
N PHE A 9 80.87 -48.69 -11.90
CA PHE A 9 79.46 -48.30 -11.82
C PHE A 9 78.93 -48.59 -10.42
N ASN A 10 78.78 -47.53 -9.63
CA ASN A 10 78.21 -47.52 -8.27
C ASN A 10 76.71 -47.91 -8.31
N ILE A 11 76.40 -49.13 -8.73
CA ILE A 11 75.03 -49.64 -8.87
C ILE A 11 74.78 -50.60 -7.72
N SER A 12 74.01 -50.12 -6.74
CA SER A 12 73.49 -50.93 -5.64
C SER A 12 72.65 -52.10 -6.17
N PRO A 13 72.66 -53.27 -5.49
CA PRO A 13 71.83 -54.41 -5.87
C PRO A 13 70.33 -54.04 -5.85
N PRO A 14 69.50 -54.58 -6.76
CA PRO A 14 68.09 -54.22 -6.85
C PRO A 14 67.36 -54.56 -5.55
N GLN A 15 66.71 -53.56 -4.95
CA GLN A 15 65.88 -53.74 -3.77
C GLN A 15 64.58 -54.45 -4.20
N ASN A 16 64.49 -55.75 -3.95
CA ASN A 16 63.23 -56.47 -4.10
C ASN A 16 62.35 -56.13 -2.88
N GLU A 17 61.36 -55.26 -3.06
CA GLU A 17 60.35 -54.97 -2.05
C GLU A 17 59.70 -56.28 -1.58
N THR A 18 59.66 -56.51 -0.27
CA THR A 18 59.01 -57.71 0.25
C THR A 18 57.49 -57.56 0.16
N PHE A 19 56.75 -58.66 0.04
CA PHE A 19 55.28 -58.65 0.00
C PHE A 19 54.65 -57.87 1.17
N LEU A 20 55.33 -57.85 2.33
CA LEU A 20 54.91 -57.11 3.52
C LEU A 20 55.07 -55.58 3.36
N ASP A 21 56.08 -55.12 2.62
CA ASP A 21 56.32 -53.69 2.37
C ASP A 21 55.29 -53.12 1.38
N VAL A 22 54.95 -53.89 0.35
CA VAL A 22 53.88 -53.55 -0.61
C VAL A 22 52.53 -53.49 0.09
N ASN A 23 52.24 -54.45 0.98
CA ASN A 23 50.97 -54.43 1.73
C ASN A 23 50.91 -53.27 2.73
N ARG A 24 52.03 -52.93 3.39
CA ARG A 24 52.10 -51.77 4.29
C ARG A 24 51.89 -50.45 3.56
N SER A 25 52.48 -50.27 2.38
CA SER A 25 52.30 -49.06 1.58
C SER A 25 50.87 -48.93 1.03
N GLN A 26 50.24 -50.05 0.64
CA GLN A 26 48.83 -50.09 0.25
C GLN A 26 47.91 -49.65 1.40
N LEU A 27 48.10 -50.21 2.60
CA LEU A 27 47.33 -49.81 3.79
C LEU A 27 47.54 -48.33 4.15
N GLN A 28 48.76 -47.81 4.01
CA GLN A 28 49.02 -46.39 4.26
C GLN A 28 48.29 -45.50 3.24
N ASN A 29 48.27 -45.89 1.97
CA ASN A 29 47.50 -45.18 0.94
C ASN A 29 45.99 -45.20 1.23
N GLU A 30 45.45 -46.32 1.72
CA GLU A 30 44.05 -46.42 2.14
C GLU A 30 43.74 -45.51 3.34
N VAL A 31 44.60 -45.50 4.35
CA VAL A 31 44.48 -44.62 5.52
C VAL A 31 44.50 -43.14 5.10
N ASP A 32 45.43 -42.78 4.22
CA ASP A 32 45.52 -41.41 3.68
C ASP A 32 44.28 -41.04 2.85
N MET A 33 43.74 -42.00 2.09
CA MET A 33 42.51 -41.82 1.32
C MET A 33 41.30 -41.60 2.25
N ILE A 34 41.18 -42.38 3.32
CA ILE A 34 40.13 -42.23 4.33
C ILE A 34 40.22 -40.85 4.99
N HIS A 35 41.42 -40.40 5.34
CA HIS A 35 41.61 -39.07 5.94
C HIS A 35 41.16 -37.94 4.99
N ARG A 36 41.48 -38.04 3.69
CA ARG A 36 41.01 -37.09 2.68
C ARG A 36 39.49 -37.09 2.55
N ILE A 37 38.86 -38.26 2.57
CA ILE A 37 37.39 -38.39 2.54
C ILE A 37 36.77 -37.69 3.76
N GLN A 38 37.34 -37.87 4.95
CA GLN A 38 36.85 -37.23 6.16
C GLN A 38 36.91 -35.69 6.09
N VAL A 39 38.00 -35.14 5.55
CA VAL A 39 38.13 -33.69 5.35
C VAL A 39 37.06 -33.18 4.39
N ILE A 40 36.84 -33.88 3.27
CA ILE A 40 35.81 -33.51 2.28
C ILE A 40 34.41 -33.55 2.91
N GLN A 41 34.10 -34.58 3.70
CA GLN A 41 32.83 -34.70 4.39
C GLN A 41 32.62 -33.57 5.41
N ASN A 42 33.67 -33.17 6.13
CA ASN A 42 33.58 -32.06 7.07
C ASN A 42 33.30 -30.74 6.34
N VAL A 43 33.96 -30.49 5.22
CA VAL A 43 33.71 -29.30 4.37
C VAL A 43 32.29 -29.34 3.81
N ALA A 44 31.84 -30.47 3.28
CA ALA A 44 30.48 -30.62 2.75
C ALA A 44 29.41 -30.38 3.82
N ASN A 45 29.63 -30.88 5.04
CA ASN A 45 28.72 -30.63 6.17
C ASN A 45 28.70 -29.17 6.62
N GLN A 46 29.84 -28.48 6.57
CA GLN A 46 29.90 -27.04 6.85
C GLN A 46 29.15 -26.23 5.80
N LEU A 47 29.33 -26.56 4.52
CA LEU A 47 28.63 -25.90 3.41
C LEU A 47 27.13 -26.13 3.50
N ARG A 48 26.68 -27.37 3.73
CA ARG A 48 25.26 -27.70 3.91
C ARG A 48 24.62 -26.92 5.06
N ARG A 49 25.31 -26.81 6.22
CA ARG A 49 24.81 -26.01 7.35
C ARG A 49 24.76 -24.51 7.04
N ALA A 50 25.71 -24.01 6.25
CA ALA A 50 25.72 -22.62 5.81
C ALA A 50 24.60 -22.34 4.80
N GLU A 51 24.28 -23.30 3.94
CA GLU A 51 23.16 -23.25 2.99
C GLU A 51 21.81 -23.31 3.72
N GLU A 52 21.62 -24.27 4.62
CA GLU A 52 20.44 -24.37 5.50
C GLU A 52 20.23 -23.08 6.31
N ALA A 53 21.30 -22.48 6.84
CA ALA A 53 21.22 -21.20 7.55
C ALA A 53 20.96 -19.99 6.64
N ALA A 54 21.27 -20.10 5.35
CA ALA A 54 21.01 -19.06 4.35
C ALA A 54 19.61 -19.17 3.74
N GLU A 55 18.97 -20.34 3.77
CA GLU A 55 17.59 -20.52 3.30
C GLU A 55 16.57 -19.74 4.17
N ASP A 56 16.83 -19.61 5.47
CA ASP A 56 15.91 -18.93 6.40
C ASP A 56 16.10 -17.41 6.49
N GLN A 57 17.22 -16.86 6.01
CA GLN A 57 17.49 -15.42 6.10
C GLN A 57 17.81 -14.82 4.74
N PRO A 58 17.12 -13.73 4.34
CA PRO A 58 17.42 -13.08 3.09
C PRO A 58 18.86 -12.56 3.08
N PRO A 59 19.56 -12.59 1.93
CA PRO A 59 20.95 -12.15 1.82
C PRO A 59 21.18 -10.74 2.38
N ARG A 60 22.37 -10.50 2.94
CA ARG A 60 22.74 -9.21 3.56
C ARG A 60 22.55 -8.00 2.62
N TRP A 61 22.84 -8.16 1.33
CA TRP A 61 22.64 -7.08 0.36
C TRP A 61 21.15 -6.71 0.21
N PHE A 62 20.25 -7.69 0.33
CA PHE A 62 18.81 -7.47 0.26
C PHE A 62 18.28 -6.84 1.55
N GLN A 63 18.77 -7.28 2.70
CA GLN A 63 18.46 -6.64 3.99
C GLN A 63 18.88 -5.16 3.98
N ASN A 64 20.11 -4.86 3.57
CA ASN A 64 20.61 -3.50 3.46
C ASN A 64 19.79 -2.68 2.45
N TRP A 65 19.40 -3.29 1.32
CA TRP A 65 18.52 -2.65 0.35
C TRP A 65 17.11 -2.36 0.89
N LEU A 66 16.57 -3.19 1.78
CA LEU A 66 15.28 -2.90 2.43
C LEU A 66 15.38 -1.77 3.46
N THR A 67 16.49 -1.68 4.19
CA THR A 67 16.65 -0.75 5.31
C THR A 67 17.31 0.58 4.95
N ASP A 68 17.88 0.70 3.75
CA ASP A 68 18.48 1.95 3.29
C ASP A 68 17.38 2.99 3.02
N GLU A 69 17.48 4.14 3.69
CA GLU A 69 16.56 5.26 3.58
C GLU A 69 16.50 5.83 2.14
N ASN A 70 17.58 5.68 1.38
CA ASN A 70 17.64 6.06 -0.03
C ASN A 70 17.16 4.96 -0.98
N ALA A 71 16.85 3.77 -0.46
CA ALA A 71 16.47 2.66 -1.29
C ALA A 71 15.10 2.83 -1.94
N PHE A 72 14.87 1.98 -2.92
CA PHE A 72 13.65 1.95 -3.71
C PHE A 72 12.37 1.86 -2.84
N PRO A 73 12.29 1.04 -1.77
CA PRO A 73 11.08 0.96 -0.93
C PRO A 73 10.68 2.31 -0.32
N SER A 74 11.63 3.01 0.32
CA SER A 74 11.39 4.32 0.97
C SER A 74 10.96 5.40 -0.04
N ARG A 75 11.55 5.39 -1.24
CA ARG A 75 11.15 6.27 -2.35
C ARG A 75 9.75 5.96 -2.87
N MET A 76 9.38 4.67 -2.92
CA MET A 76 8.04 4.24 -3.32
C MET A 76 7.01 4.64 -2.28
N GLU A 77 7.28 4.45 -1.00
CA GLU A 77 6.40 4.88 0.09
C GLU A 77 6.11 6.39 0.01
N THR A 78 7.14 7.22 -0.14
CA THR A 78 6.97 8.67 -0.32
C THR A 78 6.10 9.01 -1.54
N ARG A 79 6.27 8.26 -2.65
CA ARG A 79 5.46 8.43 -3.86
C ARG A 79 4.00 8.01 -3.64
N PHE A 80 3.77 6.90 -2.93
CA PHE A 80 2.43 6.44 -2.58
C PHE A 80 1.71 7.44 -1.68
N ASN A 81 2.35 7.93 -0.62
CA ASN A 81 1.78 8.94 0.27
C ASN A 81 1.43 10.24 -0.48
N ARG A 82 2.31 10.68 -1.40
CA ARG A 82 2.02 11.83 -2.26
C ARG A 82 0.84 11.56 -3.21
N MET A 83 0.70 10.33 -3.69
CA MET A 83 -0.37 9.93 -4.59
C MET A 83 -1.71 9.85 -3.85
N GLU A 84 -1.75 9.27 -2.65
CA GLU A 84 -2.90 9.25 -1.76
C GLU A 84 -3.43 10.67 -1.49
N ALA A 85 -2.55 11.58 -1.05
CA ALA A 85 -2.93 12.98 -0.85
C ALA A 85 -3.41 13.70 -2.14
N ARG A 86 -3.03 13.20 -3.33
CA ARG A 86 -3.60 13.71 -4.60
C ARG A 86 -4.98 13.12 -4.86
N PHE A 87 -5.20 11.85 -4.55
CA PHE A 87 -6.50 11.20 -4.67
C PHE A 87 -7.53 11.85 -3.74
N ASP A 88 -7.21 12.11 -2.47
CA ASP A 88 -8.13 12.79 -1.53
C ASP A 88 -8.57 14.17 -2.04
N ARG A 89 -7.62 14.93 -2.59
CA ARG A 89 -7.90 16.23 -3.21
C ARG A 89 -8.74 16.11 -4.46
N MET A 90 -8.58 15.04 -5.24
CA MET A 90 -9.43 14.78 -6.41
C MET A 90 -10.84 14.42 -5.98
N GLU A 91 -11.01 13.53 -4.99
CA GLU A 91 -12.31 13.16 -4.45
C GLU A 91 -13.09 14.38 -3.95
N THR A 92 -12.46 15.23 -3.12
CA THR A 92 -13.07 16.48 -2.64
C THR A 92 -13.52 17.38 -3.80
N ARG A 93 -12.73 17.47 -4.88
CA ARG A 93 -13.08 18.25 -6.08
C ARG A 93 -14.22 17.63 -6.87
N PHE A 94 -14.25 16.31 -6.99
CA PHE A 94 -15.31 15.58 -7.67
C PHE A 94 -16.64 15.75 -6.93
N ASN A 95 -16.66 15.60 -5.60
CA ASN A 95 -17.87 15.81 -4.80
C ASN A 95 -18.39 17.25 -4.93
N GLY A 96 -17.50 18.25 -4.84
CA GLY A 96 -17.88 19.64 -5.08
C GLY A 96 -18.31 19.95 -6.52
N MET A 97 -17.92 19.12 -7.50
CA MET A 97 -18.44 19.20 -8.86
C MET A 97 -19.83 18.57 -8.97
N ASP A 98 -20.07 17.44 -8.31
CA ASP A 98 -21.37 16.78 -8.29
C ASP A 98 -22.45 17.68 -7.69
N VAL A 99 -22.19 18.33 -6.55
CA VAL A 99 -23.10 19.33 -5.96
C VAL A 99 -23.45 20.45 -6.94
N ARG A 100 -22.46 20.98 -7.68
CA ARG A 100 -22.68 22.05 -8.66
C ARG A 100 -23.45 21.57 -9.89
N ASN A 101 -23.16 20.35 -10.35
CA ASN A 101 -23.87 19.74 -11.46
C ASN A 101 -25.32 19.50 -11.10
N ARG A 102 -25.59 18.90 -9.93
CA ARG A 102 -26.93 18.70 -9.39
C ARG A 102 -27.71 20.00 -9.21
N LYS A 103 -27.07 21.04 -8.66
CA LYS A 103 -27.67 22.38 -8.60
C LYS A 103 -28.07 22.87 -10.00
N THR A 104 -27.20 22.72 -10.99
CA THR A 104 -27.47 23.18 -12.37
C THR A 104 -28.60 22.39 -13.03
N GLU A 105 -28.61 21.06 -12.87
CA GLU A 105 -29.71 20.19 -13.30
C GLU A 105 -31.03 20.61 -12.63
N ASN A 106 -31.02 20.85 -11.32
CA ASN A 106 -32.19 21.28 -10.57
C ASN A 106 -32.75 22.62 -11.06
N ILE A 107 -31.88 23.58 -11.40
CA ILE A 107 -32.31 24.85 -12.00
C ILE A 107 -33.06 24.60 -13.32
N GLN A 108 -32.56 23.68 -14.16
CA GLN A 108 -33.22 23.30 -15.41
C GLN A 108 -34.53 22.55 -15.17
N LEU A 109 -34.57 21.64 -14.22
CA LEU A 109 -35.80 20.93 -13.84
C LEU A 109 -36.88 21.92 -13.40
N ARG A 110 -36.52 22.88 -12.53
CA ARG A 110 -37.43 23.92 -12.07
C ARG A 110 -37.92 24.84 -13.19
N SER A 111 -37.07 25.19 -14.15
CA SER A 111 -37.49 26.01 -15.29
C SER A 111 -38.47 25.28 -16.22
N MET A 112 -38.42 23.94 -16.23
CA MET A 112 -39.35 23.08 -16.94
C MET A 112 -40.59 22.69 -16.10
N GLY A 113 -40.70 23.16 -14.85
CA GLY A 113 -41.82 22.86 -13.96
C GLY A 113 -41.76 21.49 -13.29
N PHE A 114 -40.61 20.79 -13.36
CA PHE A 114 -40.39 19.52 -12.68
C PHE A 114 -39.86 19.72 -11.25
N PRO A 115 -40.07 18.75 -10.34
CA PRO A 115 -39.42 18.74 -9.02
C PRO A 115 -37.90 18.55 -9.16
N ILE A 116 -37.14 19.02 -8.17
CA ILE A 116 -35.70 18.83 -8.16
C ILE A 116 -35.29 17.41 -7.80
N ASN A 117 -34.07 17.04 -8.18
CA ASN A 117 -33.38 15.86 -7.66
C ASN A 117 -32.66 16.20 -6.35
N ILE A 118 -32.45 15.18 -5.52
CA ILE A 118 -31.71 15.28 -4.26
C ILE A 118 -30.26 15.66 -4.58
N VAL A 119 -29.75 16.68 -3.87
CA VAL A 119 -28.36 17.10 -3.96
C VAL A 119 -27.55 16.39 -2.87
N PRO A 120 -26.54 15.58 -3.20
CA PRO A 120 -25.69 14.91 -2.22
C PRO A 120 -24.84 15.92 -1.45
N PHE A 121 -24.39 15.56 -0.25
CA PHE A 121 -23.48 16.37 0.54
C PHE A 121 -22.09 16.48 -0.10
N LEU A 122 -21.29 17.45 0.36
CA LEU A 122 -19.92 17.65 -0.11
C LEU A 122 -18.98 16.47 0.21
N SER A 123 -19.37 15.62 1.16
CA SER A 123 -18.73 14.33 1.43
C SER A 123 -18.94 13.31 0.30
N GLY A 124 -19.86 13.56 -0.64
CA GLY A 124 -20.27 12.61 -1.68
C GLY A 124 -21.37 11.64 -1.22
N THR A 125 -21.81 11.72 0.04
CA THR A 125 -22.90 10.91 0.57
C THR A 125 -24.26 11.58 0.31
N GLN A 126 -25.32 10.78 0.21
CA GLN A 126 -26.68 11.34 0.24
C GLN A 126 -26.97 11.90 1.65
N PRO A 127 -27.94 12.82 1.77
CA PRO A 127 -28.48 13.20 3.07
C PRO A 127 -28.93 11.97 3.85
N ASP A 128 -28.67 11.96 5.15
CA ASP A 128 -28.96 10.83 6.04
C ASP A 128 -30.44 10.41 6.00
N ASP A 129 -30.73 9.12 6.24
CA ASP A 129 -32.10 8.56 6.21
C ASP A 129 -33.06 9.23 7.22
N ASP A 130 -32.53 9.91 8.24
CA ASP A 130 -33.31 10.64 9.24
C ASP A 130 -33.59 12.11 8.86
N LEU A 131 -33.05 12.58 7.74
CA LEU A 131 -33.34 13.90 7.18
C LEU A 131 -34.46 13.81 6.13
N PRO A 132 -35.46 14.72 6.18
CA PRO A 132 -36.54 14.73 5.20
C PRO A 132 -36.03 15.15 3.83
N GLU A 133 -36.38 14.41 2.78
CA GLU A 133 -36.03 14.77 1.40
C GLU A 133 -36.53 16.18 1.03
N ILE A 134 -35.67 16.96 0.37
CA ILE A 134 -36.02 18.30 -0.09
C ILE A 134 -36.23 18.28 -1.60
N ARG A 135 -37.46 18.55 -2.04
CA ARG A 135 -37.86 18.62 -3.45
C ARG A 135 -38.48 19.96 -3.83
N SER A 136 -38.85 20.77 -2.85
CA SER A 136 -39.37 22.12 -3.04
C SER A 136 -39.01 23.08 -1.91
N VAL A 137 -39.42 24.34 -2.04
CA VAL A 137 -39.23 25.36 -1.00
C VAL A 137 -40.14 25.12 0.21
N GLU A 138 -41.29 24.48 0.03
CA GLU A 138 -42.19 24.09 1.12
C GLU A 138 -41.53 23.03 2.03
N ASP A 139 -40.79 22.08 1.45
CA ASP A 139 -40.03 21.09 2.22
C ASP A 139 -38.97 21.76 3.10
N ILE A 140 -38.27 22.77 2.54
CA ILE A 140 -37.31 23.59 3.28
C ILE A 140 -38.00 24.33 4.42
N ASP A 141 -39.21 24.84 4.17
CA ASP A 141 -39.95 25.62 5.15
C ASP A 141 -40.44 24.76 6.33
N GLY A 142 -40.73 23.48 6.06
CA GLY A 142 -41.12 22.49 7.06
C GLY A 142 -39.97 21.95 7.92
N LEU A 143 -38.70 22.26 7.60
CA LEU A 143 -37.55 21.78 8.35
C LEU A 143 -37.50 22.36 9.77
N THR A 144 -37.10 21.52 10.73
CA THR A 144 -36.64 22.01 12.04
C THR A 144 -35.31 22.75 11.90
N ARG A 145 -34.97 23.56 12.91
CA ARG A 145 -33.69 24.26 12.94
C ARG A 145 -32.49 23.31 12.85
N ASP A 146 -32.54 22.19 13.58
CA ASP A 146 -31.48 21.20 13.61
C ASP A 146 -31.33 20.46 12.26
N GLN A 147 -32.45 20.13 11.61
CA GLN A 147 -32.42 19.53 10.26
C GLN A 147 -31.81 20.50 9.25
N CYS A 148 -32.24 21.77 9.25
CA CYS A 148 -31.68 22.79 8.36
C CYS A 148 -30.18 23.02 8.62
N ALA A 149 -29.76 23.04 9.90
CA ALA A 149 -28.36 23.13 10.29
C ALA A 149 -27.53 21.96 9.74
N ARG A 150 -28.03 20.72 9.85
CA ARG A 150 -27.37 19.53 9.31
C ARG A 150 -27.22 19.58 7.78
N TYR A 151 -28.25 20.01 7.07
CA TYR A 151 -28.16 20.23 5.62
C TYR A 151 -27.07 21.25 5.27
N LEU A 152 -27.07 22.40 5.92
CA LEU A 152 -26.09 23.45 5.66
C LEU A 152 -24.66 23.00 5.99
N ASP A 153 -24.47 22.25 7.07
CA ASP A 153 -23.17 21.67 7.44
C ASP A 153 -22.70 20.63 6.42
N GLY A 154 -23.58 19.73 5.98
CA GLY A 154 -23.30 18.75 4.92
C GLY A 154 -22.92 19.39 3.58
N TYR A 155 -23.44 20.59 3.29
CA TYR A 155 -23.04 21.41 2.13
C TYR A 155 -21.88 22.37 2.41
N GLY A 156 -21.28 22.34 3.60
CA GLY A 156 -20.15 23.20 3.99
C GLY A 156 -20.47 24.69 4.01
N ILE A 157 -21.75 25.05 4.20
CA ILE A 157 -22.22 26.44 4.21
C ILE A 157 -22.10 26.99 5.62
N ARG A 158 -21.46 28.16 5.75
CA ARG A 158 -21.40 28.86 7.04
C ARG A 158 -22.73 29.53 7.36
N PHE A 159 -23.16 29.39 8.62
CA PHE A 159 -24.36 30.04 9.12
C PHE A 159 -24.22 30.41 10.60
N ASN A 160 -25.07 31.31 11.06
CA ASN A 160 -25.24 31.67 12.45
C ASN A 160 -26.50 30.97 12.96
N PHE A 161 -26.38 30.18 14.02
CA PHE A 161 -27.51 29.42 14.57
C PHE A 161 -28.68 30.31 15.05
N ASN A 162 -28.46 31.62 15.26
CA ASN A 162 -29.51 32.57 15.62
C ASN A 162 -30.32 33.06 14.41
N GLU A 163 -29.79 32.94 13.20
CA GLU A 163 -30.55 33.28 12.00
C GLU A 163 -31.57 32.18 11.70
N SER A 164 -32.67 32.51 11.03
CA SER A 164 -33.72 31.52 10.72
C SER A 164 -34.03 31.52 9.24
N ILE A 165 -34.70 32.57 8.74
CA ILE A 165 -35.05 32.71 7.33
C ILE A 165 -33.81 32.61 6.43
N LYS A 166 -32.69 33.26 6.83
CA LYS A 166 -31.43 33.21 6.06
C LYS A 166 -30.84 31.80 5.91
N MET A 167 -31.06 30.89 6.87
CA MET A 167 -30.62 29.50 6.73
C MET A 167 -31.39 28.81 5.62
N LYS A 168 -32.73 28.97 5.63
CA LYS A 168 -33.63 28.42 4.61
C LYS A 168 -33.34 28.99 3.22
N GLU A 169 -33.09 30.29 3.11
CA GLU A 169 -32.70 30.95 1.85
C GLU A 169 -31.39 30.39 1.28
N ARG A 170 -30.36 30.20 2.12
CA ARG A 170 -29.10 29.59 1.67
C ARG A 170 -29.28 28.15 1.20
N LEU A 171 -30.13 27.39 1.91
CA LEU A 171 -30.45 26.02 1.53
C LEU A 171 -31.19 25.97 0.19
N ARG A 172 -32.18 26.84 -0.03
CA ARG A 172 -32.85 27.00 -1.32
C ARG A 172 -31.85 27.27 -2.44
N ASP A 173 -30.95 28.22 -2.22
CA ASP A 173 -29.99 28.68 -3.23
C ASP A 173 -28.96 27.59 -3.59
N ILE A 174 -28.51 26.77 -2.64
CA ILE A 174 -27.57 25.67 -2.93
C ILE A 174 -28.25 24.51 -3.65
N LEU A 175 -29.54 24.25 -3.37
CA LEU A 175 -30.30 23.17 -4.01
C LEU A 175 -30.74 23.49 -5.44
N GLY A 176 -30.61 24.75 -5.88
CA GLY A 176 -31.00 25.18 -7.22
C GLY A 176 -32.48 25.55 -7.37
N LEU A 177 -33.18 25.76 -6.25
CA LEU A 177 -34.56 26.24 -6.19
C LEU A 177 -34.60 27.76 -6.41
N ILE A 178 -34.29 28.20 -7.63
CA ILE A 178 -34.16 29.64 -7.97
C ILE A 178 -35.18 30.10 -9.03
N SER A 179 -36.22 29.31 -9.28
CA SER A 179 -37.32 29.76 -10.16
C SER A 179 -38.03 30.96 -9.53
N ILE A 180 -38.78 31.72 -10.34
CA ILE A 180 -39.56 32.87 -9.86
C ILE A 180 -40.48 32.47 -8.71
N TYR A 181 -41.10 31.28 -8.79
CA TYR A 181 -41.95 30.74 -7.73
C TYR A 181 -41.16 30.47 -6.43
N ASP A 182 -39.96 29.89 -6.54
CA ASP A 182 -39.10 29.56 -5.40
C ASP A 182 -38.57 30.84 -4.71
N LEU A 183 -38.25 31.86 -5.50
CA LEU A 183 -37.76 33.15 -5.02
C LEU A 183 -38.87 34.00 -4.37
N SER A 184 -40.11 33.81 -4.80
CA SER A 184 -41.29 34.48 -4.22
C SER A 184 -41.78 33.84 -2.91
N HIS A 185 -41.27 32.65 -2.56
CA HIS A 185 -41.67 31.96 -1.34
C HIS A 185 -41.20 32.72 -0.10
N HIS A 186 -42.12 32.95 0.83
CA HIS A 186 -41.83 33.62 2.09
C HIS A 186 -41.63 32.58 3.17
N PHE A 187 -40.37 32.32 3.53
CA PHE A 187 -40.05 31.36 4.58
C PHE A 187 -40.57 31.81 5.94
N SER A 188 -41.17 30.87 6.65
CA SER A 188 -41.48 31.00 8.06
C SER A 188 -40.21 30.87 8.92
N GLY A 189 -40.25 31.48 10.11
CA GLY A 189 -39.23 31.22 11.14
C GLY A 189 -39.25 29.75 11.58
N PHE A 190 -38.16 29.29 12.19
CA PHE A 190 -38.17 27.99 12.86
C PHE A 190 -39.08 28.08 14.08
N ASN A 191 -40.01 27.12 14.20
CA ASN A 191 -40.81 26.91 15.40
C ASN A 191 -39.98 26.35 16.55
#